data_AF-A0A1I7GZK8-F1
#
_entry.id   AF-A0A1I7GZK8-F1
#
_cell.length_a   1.000
_cell.length_b   1.000
_cell.length_c   1.000
_cell.angle_alpha   90.00
_cell.angle_beta   90.00
_cell.angle_gamma   90.00
#
_symmetry.space_group_name_H-M   'P 1'
#
loop_
_entity.id
_entity.type
_entity.pdbx_description
1 polymer ?
#
loop_
_entity_poly.entity_id
_entity_poly.type
_entity_poly.pdbx_seq_one_letter_code
_entity_poly.pdbx_strand_id
1 'polypeptide(L)'
;MKNTSQAAFIPQNPAAMMDIWKLGIMAFELWSTSLSTINMRQNLWQTQQPNSASMMKENQRMVSEKLEAAMETGLEMQKAMLGMAFGQQTPWWVTGRKAMLPYHRRSSANSRRLSRRK
;
A
#
# COMPACT_ATOMS: atom_id res chain seq x y z
N MET A 1 23.86 -28.38 -5.01
CA MET A 1 23.01 -27.18 -4.81
C MET A 1 21.58 -27.52 -5.21
N LYS A 2 20.71 -27.88 -4.25
CA LYS A 2 19.32 -28.27 -4.53
C LYS A 2 18.46 -27.02 -4.67
N ASN A 3 17.82 -26.82 -5.83
CA ASN A 3 16.63 -26.01 -6.17
C ASN A 3 16.05 -24.98 -5.16
N THR A 4 16.86 -24.23 -4.41
CA THR A 4 16.36 -23.28 -3.41
C THR A 4 15.61 -22.10 -4.05
N SER A 5 15.95 -21.76 -5.30
CA SER A 5 15.37 -20.64 -6.05
C SER A 5 13.91 -20.88 -6.46
N GLN A 6 13.49 -22.13 -6.69
CA GLN A 6 12.11 -22.44 -7.11
C GLN A 6 11.09 -22.24 -5.98
N ALA A 7 11.51 -22.43 -4.73
CA ALA A 7 10.64 -22.32 -3.56
C ALA A 7 10.14 -20.87 -3.29
N ALA A 8 10.83 -19.86 -3.81
CA ALA A 8 10.45 -18.45 -3.63
C ALA A 8 9.38 -17.97 -4.62
N PHE A 9 9.19 -18.66 -5.75
CA PHE A 9 8.21 -18.29 -6.78
C PHE A 9 6.88 -19.01 -6.63
N ILE A 10 6.91 -20.28 -6.22
CA ILE A 10 5.74 -21.16 -6.16
C ILE A 10 5.40 -21.45 -4.69
N PRO A 11 4.15 -21.27 -4.25
CA PRO A 11 3.76 -21.50 -2.87
C PRO A 11 3.69 -23.01 -2.65
N GLN A 12 4.44 -23.52 -1.67
CA GLN A 12 4.54 -24.96 -1.44
C GLN A 12 3.65 -25.49 -0.31
N ASN A 13 2.91 -24.61 0.37
CA ASN A 13 2.03 -25.00 1.47
C ASN A 13 0.73 -24.18 1.51
N PRO A 14 -0.33 -24.69 2.18
CA PRO A 14 -1.61 -24.00 2.30
C PRO A 14 -1.52 -22.62 2.97
N ALA A 15 -0.59 -22.43 3.91
CA ALA A 15 -0.40 -21.14 4.56
C ALA A 15 0.08 -20.05 3.58
N ALA A 16 1.00 -20.38 2.68
CA ALA A 16 1.48 -19.49 1.63
C ALA A 16 0.38 -19.14 0.62
N MET A 17 -0.48 -20.11 0.28
CA MET A 17 -1.68 -19.84 -0.55
C MET A 17 -2.63 -18.85 0.13
N MET A 18 -2.86 -19.00 1.44
CA MET A 18 -3.68 -18.05 2.21
C MET A 18 -3.05 -16.66 2.27
N ASP A 19 -1.72 -16.55 2.36
CA ASP A 19 -1.04 -15.25 2.33
C ASP A 19 -1.13 -14.58 0.96
N ILE A 20 -1.07 -15.34 -0.14
CA ILE A 20 -1.32 -14.82 -1.48
C ILE A 20 -2.76 -14.32 -1.61
N TRP A 21 -3.73 -15.09 -1.12
CA TRP A 21 -5.12 -14.67 -1.13
C TRP A 21 -5.34 -13.38 -0.34
N LYS A 22 -4.74 -13.25 0.85
CA LYS A 22 -4.76 -12.02 1.66
C LYS A 22 -4.10 -10.85 0.92
N LEU A 23 -2.99 -11.09 0.23
CA LEU A 23 -2.34 -10.07 -0.60
C LEU A 23 -3.27 -9.63 -1.73
N GLY A 24 -3.95 -10.55 -2.40
CA GLY A 24 -4.92 -10.26 -3.45
C GLY A 24 -6.09 -9.41 -2.94
N ILE A 25 -6.66 -9.76 -1.78
CA ILE A 25 -7.70 -8.94 -1.13
C ILE A 25 -7.17 -7.54 -0.84
N MET A 26 -6.02 -7.42 -0.20
CA MET A 26 -5.47 -6.12 0.16
C MET A 26 -5.16 -5.27 -1.08
N ALA A 27 -4.70 -5.87 -2.18
CA ALA A 27 -4.51 -5.18 -3.45
C ALA A 27 -5.84 -4.66 -4.02
N PHE A 28 -6.89 -5.49 -3.98
CA PHE A 28 -8.23 -5.10 -4.42
C PHE A 28 -8.84 -3.99 -3.55
N GLU A 29 -8.72 -4.10 -2.23
CA GLU A 29 -9.14 -3.07 -1.26
C GLU A 29 -8.39 -1.76 -1.50
N LEU A 30 -7.06 -1.82 -1.69
CA LEU A 30 -6.24 -0.65 -1.98
C LEU A 30 -6.67 0.01 -3.31
N TRP A 31 -6.86 -0.78 -4.36
CA TRP A 31 -7.26 -0.28 -5.68
C TRP A 31 -8.64 0.41 -5.63
N SER A 32 -9.65 -0.28 -5.10
CA SER A 32 -11.01 0.25 -4.97
C SER A 32 -11.07 1.49 -4.06
N THR A 33 -10.35 1.47 -2.93
CA THR A 33 -10.27 2.62 -2.01
C THR A 33 -9.57 3.81 -2.64
N SER A 34 -8.54 3.58 -3.46
CA SER A 34 -7.82 4.65 -4.16
C SER A 34 -8.72 5.31 -5.21
N LEU A 35 -9.48 4.53 -5.98
CA LEU A 35 -10.48 5.06 -6.93
C LEU A 35 -11.54 5.90 -6.21
N SER A 36 -12.08 5.40 -5.10
CA SER A 36 -13.06 6.13 -4.29
C SER A 36 -12.48 7.46 -3.76
N THR A 37 -11.24 7.43 -3.28
CA THR A 37 -10.51 8.62 -2.81
C THR A 37 -10.31 9.66 -3.90
N ILE A 38 -9.92 9.24 -5.11
CA ILE A 38 -9.75 10.13 -6.27
C ILE A 38 -11.08 10.80 -6.61
N ASN A 39 -12.17 10.03 -6.69
CA ASN A 39 -13.48 10.58 -6.98
C ASN A 39 -13.93 11.60 -5.91
N MET A 40 -13.75 11.29 -4.63
CA MET A 40 -14.08 12.22 -3.54
C MET A 40 -13.23 13.50 -3.59
N ARG A 41 -11.94 13.39 -3.93
CA ARG A 41 -11.06 14.56 -4.11
C ARG A 41 -11.48 15.41 -5.29
N GLN A 42 -11.87 14.80 -6.40
CA GLN A 42 -12.36 15.51 -7.57
C GLN A 42 -13.61 16.32 -7.24
N ASN A 43 -14.56 15.72 -6.52
CA ASN A 43 -15.75 16.44 -6.04
C ASN A 43 -15.39 17.59 -5.09
N LEU A 44 -14.41 17.42 -4.20
CA LEU A 44 -13.94 18.50 -3.32
C LEU A 44 -13.31 19.67 -4.09
N TRP A 45 -12.55 19.40 -5.14
CA TRP A 45 -11.99 20.47 -5.99
C TRP A 45 -13.05 21.24 -6.77
N GLN A 46 -14.17 20.61 -7.10
CA GLN A 46 -15.28 21.26 -7.77
C GLN A 46 -16.15 22.10 -6.82
N THR A 47 -16.16 21.77 -5.52
CA THR A 47 -17.07 22.38 -4.54
C THR A 47 -16.38 23.33 -3.57
N GLN A 48 -15.05 23.27 -3.42
CA GLN A 48 -14.29 24.13 -2.51
C GLN A 48 -13.22 24.93 -3.26
N GLN A 49 -12.96 26.15 -2.78
CA GLN A 49 -11.87 26.96 -3.31
C GLN A 49 -10.51 26.30 -3.03
N PRO A 50 -9.65 26.10 -4.04
CA PRO A 50 -8.35 25.44 -3.90
C PRO A 50 -7.42 26.11 -2.88
N ASN A 51 -7.52 27.44 -2.76
CA ASN A 51 -6.66 28.26 -1.89
C ASN A 51 -7.22 28.41 -0.46
N SER A 52 -8.34 27.76 -0.14
CA SER A 52 -8.84 27.78 1.23
C SER A 52 -7.87 27.08 2.18
N ALA A 53 -7.69 27.63 3.38
CA ALA A 53 -6.76 27.08 4.37
C ALA A 53 -7.06 25.60 4.71
N SER A 54 -8.34 25.22 4.72
CA SER A 54 -8.79 23.84 4.93
C SER A 54 -8.33 22.91 3.81
N MET A 55 -8.46 23.33 2.56
CA MET A 55 -8.01 22.55 1.38
C MET A 55 -6.49 22.43 1.32
N MET A 56 -5.76 23.52 1.57
CA MET A 56 -4.30 23.50 1.61
C MET A 56 -3.77 22.56 2.69
N LYS A 57 -4.32 22.63 3.91
CA LYS A 57 -3.94 21.74 5.02
C LYS A 57 -4.21 20.27 4.71
N GLU A 58 -5.35 19.97 4.09
CA GLU A 58 -5.70 18.60 3.71
C GLU A 58 -4.84 18.08 2.53
N ASN A 59 -4.44 18.95 1.60
CA ASN A 59 -3.52 18.58 0.52
C ASN A 59 -2.12 18.30 1.06
N GLN A 60 -1.59 19.17 1.93
CA GLN A 60 -0.30 18.95 2.61
C GLN A 60 -0.31 17.63 3.37
N ARG A 61 -1.35 17.37 4.17
CA ARG A 61 -1.51 16.10 4.89
C ARG A 61 -1.47 14.90 3.94
N MET A 62 -2.17 14.95 2.81
CA MET A 62 -2.19 13.85 1.86
C MET A 62 -0.80 13.59 1.25
N VAL A 63 -0.06 14.65 0.91
CA VAL A 63 1.30 14.52 0.38
C VAL A 63 2.22 13.91 1.44
N SER A 64 2.17 14.39 2.67
CA SER A 64 2.94 13.81 3.79
C SER A 64 2.63 12.34 3.99
N GLU A 65 1.34 11.96 4.05
CA GLU A 65 0.93 10.55 4.18
C GLU A 65 1.46 9.69 3.02
N LYS A 66 1.45 10.18 1.78
CA LYS A 66 2.00 9.46 0.62
C LYS A 66 3.51 9.29 0.71
N LEU A 67 4.23 10.31 1.15
CA LEU A 67 5.69 10.26 1.32
C LEU A 67 6.09 9.28 2.42
N GLU A 68 5.42 9.32 3.57
CA GLU A 68 5.65 8.35 4.65
C GLU A 68 5.38 6.91 4.19
N ALA A 69 4.29 6.68 3.45
CA ALA A 69 3.98 5.37 2.88
C ALA A 69 5.10 4.88 1.93
N ALA A 70 5.62 5.79 1.10
CA ALA A 70 6.70 5.48 0.17
C ALA A 70 8.01 5.17 0.89
N MET A 71 8.34 5.90 1.97
CA MET A 71 9.53 5.61 2.79
C MET A 71 9.42 4.25 3.47
N GLU A 72 8.29 3.95 4.13
CA GLU A 72 8.05 2.64 4.76
C GLU A 72 8.15 1.50 3.73
N THR A 73 7.55 1.69 2.56
CA THR A 73 7.61 0.71 1.47
C THR A 73 9.03 0.52 0.97
N GLY A 74 9.77 1.62 0.76
CA GLY A 74 11.17 1.59 0.35
C GLY A 74 12.04 0.82 1.34
N LEU A 75 11.83 1.02 2.64
CA LEU A 75 12.53 0.28 3.69
C LEU A 75 12.20 -1.22 3.65
N GLU A 76 10.95 -1.61 3.47
CA GLU A 76 10.58 -3.03 3.35
C GLU A 76 11.20 -3.68 2.10
N MET A 77 11.28 -2.94 0.98
CA MET A 77 11.95 -3.40 -0.24
C MET A 77 13.46 -3.54 -0.03
N GLN A 78 14.11 -2.56 0.62
CA GLN A 78 15.54 -2.64 0.95
C GLN A 78 15.84 -3.82 1.87
N LYS A 79 15.01 -4.06 2.90
CA LYS A 79 15.15 -5.23 3.77
C LYS A 79 15.05 -6.54 2.99
N ALA A 80 14.11 -6.64 2.05
CA ALA A 80 13.99 -7.81 1.20
C ALA A 80 15.22 -7.99 0.29
N MET A 81 15.73 -6.91 -0.31
CA MET A 81 16.95 -6.96 -1.14
C MET A 81 18.17 -7.40 -0.33
N LEU A 82 18.36 -6.86 0.87
CA LEU A 82 19.43 -7.28 1.77
C LEU A 82 19.27 -8.74 2.20
N GLY A 83 18.05 -9.17 2.54
CA GLY A 83 17.75 -10.57 2.85
C GLY A 83 18.17 -11.51 1.72
N MET A 84 17.80 -11.18 0.47
CA MET A 84 18.24 -11.95 -0.70
C MET A 84 19.76 -11.97 -0.86
N ALA A 85 20.44 -10.84 -0.64
CA ALA A 85 21.89 -10.75 -0.74
C ALA A 85 22.61 -11.63 0.30
N PHE A 86 22.02 -11.80 1.50
CA PHE A 86 22.52 -12.69 2.55
C PHE A 86 21.99 -14.14 2.46
N GLY A 87 21.35 -14.51 1.34
CA GLY A 87 20.86 -15.87 1.11
C GLY A 87 19.56 -16.22 1.84
N GLN A 88 18.85 -15.25 2.41
CA GLN A 88 17.51 -15.47 2.97
C GLN A 88 16.48 -15.62 1.84
N GLN A 89 15.48 -16.46 2.07
CA GLN A 89 14.31 -16.52 1.21
C GLN A 89 13.39 -15.33 1.49
N THR A 90 13.01 -14.59 0.44
CA THR A 90 12.07 -13.47 0.52
C THR A 90 10.87 -13.71 -0.41
N PRO A 91 9.87 -14.49 0.02
CA PRO A 91 8.73 -14.81 -0.81
C PRO A 91 7.98 -13.54 -1.24
N TRP A 92 7.65 -13.43 -2.53
CA TRP A 92 7.06 -12.22 -3.09
C TRP A 92 5.69 -11.88 -2.46
N TRP A 93 4.95 -12.89 -1.98
CA TRP A 93 3.68 -12.67 -1.30
C TRP A 93 3.83 -12.09 0.11
N VAL A 94 4.92 -12.41 0.81
CA VAL A 94 5.24 -11.83 2.12
C VAL A 94 5.75 -10.40 1.94
N THR A 95 6.75 -10.21 1.07
CA THR A 95 7.32 -8.90 0.78
C THR A 95 6.27 -7.96 0.19
N GLY A 96 5.47 -8.43 -0.77
CA GLY A 96 4.37 -7.68 -1.37
C GLY A 96 3.34 -7.24 -0.34
N ARG A 97 2.99 -8.11 0.61
CA ARG A 97 2.07 -7.74 1.69
C ARG A 97 2.65 -6.65 2.59
N LYS A 98 3.92 -6.75 2.96
CA LYS A 98 4.60 -5.72 3.76
C LYS A 98 4.72 -4.39 3.01
N ALA A 99 5.03 -4.44 1.72
CA ALA A 99 5.16 -3.27 0.84
C ALA A 99 3.81 -2.57 0.59
N MET A 100 2.70 -3.30 0.45
CA MET A 100 1.38 -2.71 0.22
C MET A 100 0.70 -2.20 1.50
N LEU A 101 1.07 -2.72 2.67
CA LEU A 101 0.43 -2.39 3.94
C LEU A 101 0.46 -0.88 4.30
N PRO A 102 1.58 -0.15 4.14
CA PRO A 102 1.64 1.30 4.35
C PRO A 102 0.62 2.06 3.50
N TYR A 103 0.51 1.72 2.22
CA TYR A 103 -0.43 2.33 1.29
C TYR A 103 -1.87 1.97 1.64
N HIS A 104 -2.15 0.70 1.93
CA HIS A 104 -3.48 0.24 2.30
C HIS A 104 -4.02 1.01 3.51
N ARG A 105 -3.24 1.06 4.61
CA ARG A 105 -3.63 1.77 5.83
C ARG A 105 -3.98 3.24 5.59
N ARG A 106 -3.11 3.96 4.87
CA ARG A 106 -3.25 5.40 4.64
C ARG A 106 -4.33 5.72 3.61
N SER A 107 -4.48 4.92 2.56
CA SER A 107 -5.56 5.06 1.57
C SER A 107 -6.92 4.85 2.23
N SER A 108 -7.09 3.80 3.06
CA SER A 108 -8.33 3.57 3.80
C SER A 108 -8.61 4.65 4.84
N ALA A 109 -7.59 5.21 5.49
CA ALA A 109 -7.76 6.35 6.38
C ALA A 109 -8.18 7.61 5.62
N ASN A 110 -7.58 7.87 4.46
CA ASN A 110 -7.91 9.02 3.61
C ASN A 110 -9.36 8.94 3.13
N SER A 111 -9.75 7.81 2.53
CA SER A 111 -11.12 7.55 2.06
C SER A 111 -12.15 7.77 3.17
N ARG A 112 -11.91 7.21 4.38
CA ARG A 112 -12.80 7.40 5.54
C ARG A 112 -12.91 8.84 6.02
N ARG A 113 -11.86 9.64 5.92
CA ARG A 113 -11.94 11.07 6.27
C ARG A 113 -12.71 11.86 5.23
N LEU A 114 -12.49 11.58 3.95
CA LEU A 114 -13.20 12.25 2.86
C LEU A 114 -14.69 11.93 2.87
N SER A 115 -15.07 10.69 3.17
CA SER A 115 -16.49 10.29 3.24
C SER A 115 -17.25 10.96 4.39
N ARG A 116 -16.55 11.33 5.47
CA ARG A 116 -17.11 12.05 6.62
C ARG A 116 -17.20 13.57 6.45
N ARG A 117 -16.61 14.13 5.38
CA ARG A 117 -16.65 15.57 5.08
C ARG A 117 -17.85 16.00 4.21
N LYS A 118 -18.82 15.10 4.02
CA LYS A 118 -20.10 15.43 3.40
C LYS A 118 -20.93 16.32 4.32
#